data_AF-A0A0C9QZ69-F1
#
_entry.id   AF-A0A0C9QZ69-F1
#
_cell.length_a   1.000
_cell.length_b   1.000
_cell.length_c   1.000
_cell.angle_alpha   90.00
_cell.angle_beta   90.00
_cell.angle_gamma   90.00
#
_symmetry.space_group_name_H-M   'P 1'
#
loop_
_entity.id
_entity.type
_entity.pdbx_description
1 polymer ?
#
loop_
_entity_poly.entity_id
_entity_poly.type
_entity_poly.pdbx_seq_one_letter_code
_entity_poly.pdbx_strand_id
1 'polypeptide(L)'
;RFSTHQFRRLFNGNAVHFLVLRMDSSFLLWIGSQSGNMKNLAVAMSTAYERAPTASCLMGDVSDLTSSSLASKLSKRTGCQVFVSYNLSGTDAATVNFVHDSLIEEMSLNPEKFH
;
A
#
# COMPACT_ATOMS: atom_id res chain seq x y z
N ARG A 1 0.97 14.37 12.99
CA ARG A 1 2.11 14.94 12.23
C ARG A 1 2.31 14.15 10.95
N PHE A 2 2.35 14.85 9.82
CA PHE A 2 2.57 14.23 8.51
C PHE A 2 4.06 13.97 8.29
N SER A 3 4.42 12.77 7.84
CA SER A 3 5.79 12.42 7.44
C SER A 3 5.79 11.60 6.16
N THR A 4 6.65 11.95 5.22
CA THR A 4 6.81 11.23 3.95
C THR A 4 8.05 10.36 3.99
N HIS A 5 7.93 9.13 3.49
CA HIS A 5 9.03 8.21 3.30
C HIS A 5 8.93 7.60 1.89
N GLN A 6 10.04 7.53 1.18
CA GLN A 6 10.07 7.00 -0.17
C GLN A 6 11.22 6.03 -0.30
N PHE A 7 10.97 4.93 -0.99
CA PHE A 7 11.98 3.94 -1.31
C PHE A 7 11.70 3.32 -2.67
N ARG A 8 12.74 2.74 -3.28
CA ARG A 8 12.67 2.10 -4.59
C ARG A 8 13.23 0.69 -4.47
N ARG A 9 12.61 -0.24 -5.17
CA ARG A 9 13.11 -1.61 -5.36
C ARG A 9 13.14 -1.95 -6.85
N LEU A 10 14.05 -2.83 -7.23
CA LEU A 10 14.17 -3.32 -8.61
C LEU A 10 13.55 -4.72 -8.66
N PHE A 11 12.64 -4.93 -9.61
CA PHE A 11 12.00 -6.21 -9.86
C PHE A 11 11.96 -6.50 -11.35
N ASN A 12 12.54 -7.61 -11.78
CA ASN A 12 12.61 -8.01 -13.19
C ASN A 12 13.10 -6.90 -14.14
N GLY A 13 14.09 -6.11 -13.71
CA GLY A 13 14.64 -4.98 -14.47
C GLY A 13 13.80 -3.70 -14.43
N ASN A 14 12.60 -3.73 -13.84
CA ASN A 14 11.74 -2.57 -13.66
C ASN A 14 11.90 -1.95 -12.27
N ALA A 15 11.87 -0.62 -12.21
CA ALA A 15 11.88 0.14 -10.97
C ALA A 15 10.47 0.21 -10.36
N VAL A 16 10.31 -0.31 -9.15
CA VAL A 16 9.10 -0.12 -8.35
C VAL A 16 9.38 0.95 -7.31
N HIS A 17 8.61 2.03 -7.37
CA HIS A 17 8.66 3.14 -6.44
C HIS A 17 7.57 2.98 -5.40
N PHE A 18 7.94 3.24 -4.15
CA PHE A 18 7.06 3.22 -3.00
C PHE A 18 7.10 4.58 -2.33
N LEU A 19 5.94 5.13 -2.00
CA LEU A 19 5.78 6.37 -1.25
C LEU A 19 4.82 6.11 -0.09
N VAL A 20 5.26 6.42 1.11
CA VAL A 20 4.52 6.29 2.36
C VAL A 20 4.31 7.68 2.94
N LEU A 21 3.07 8.05 3.18
CA LEU A 21 2.67 9.25 3.90
C LEU A 21 2.07 8.81 5.23
N ARG A 22 2.84 8.93 6.30
CA ARG A 22 2.40 8.67 7.67
C ARG A 22 1.57 9.85 8.20
N MET A 23 0.49 9.52 8.88
CA MET A 23 -0.40 10.40 9.64
C MET A 23 -0.51 9.88 11.09
N ASP A 24 -1.24 10.57 11.96
CA ASP A 24 -1.25 10.26 13.42
C ASP A 24 -1.84 8.90 13.78
N SER A 25 -2.69 8.31 12.95
CA SER A 25 -3.31 6.99 13.20
C SER A 25 -3.58 6.23 11.91
N SER A 26 -2.89 6.62 10.84
CA SER A 26 -3.09 6.06 9.50
C SER A 26 -1.87 6.34 8.63
N PHE A 27 -1.74 5.60 7.53
CA PHE A 27 -0.75 5.93 6.51
C PHE A 27 -1.29 5.66 5.12
N LEU A 28 -0.83 6.46 4.16
CA LEU A 28 -1.08 6.26 2.74
C LEU A 28 0.17 5.69 2.09
N LEU A 29 0.00 4.59 1.38
CA LEU A 29 1.01 3.91 0.60
C LEU A 29 0.68 4.08 -0.88
N TRP A 30 1.64 4.48 -1.68
CA TRP A 30 1.55 4.56 -3.13
C TRP A 30 2.66 3.73 -3.76
N ILE A 31 2.33 2.98 -4.80
CA ILE A 31 3.22 2.04 -5.50
C ILE A 31 3.09 2.30 -7.00
N GLY A 32 4.20 2.53 -7.71
CA GLY A 32 4.17 2.78 -9.16
C GLY A 32 5.53 2.66 -9.85
N SER A 33 5.53 2.60 -11.18
CA SER A 33 6.75 2.35 -12.00
C SER A 33 7.34 3.61 -12.67
N GLN A 34 6.57 4.70 -12.78
CA GLN A 34 7.01 6.00 -13.31
C GLN A 34 6.32 7.18 -12.61
N SER A 35 6.99 8.34 -12.60
CA SER A 35 6.57 9.56 -11.93
C SER A 35 5.20 10.07 -12.41
N GLY A 36 4.25 10.17 -11.48
CA GLY A 36 3.17 11.16 -11.59
C GLY A 36 1.83 10.68 -12.14
N ASN A 37 1.42 9.43 -11.92
CA ASN A 37 0.01 9.07 -12.18
C ASN A 37 -0.59 8.22 -11.06
N MET A 38 -1.53 8.81 -10.32
CA MET A 38 -2.30 8.18 -9.25
C MET A 38 -3.64 7.73 -9.84
N LYS A 39 -3.70 6.52 -10.39
CA LYS A 39 -4.90 6.00 -11.08
C LYS A 39 -5.76 5.05 -10.26
N ASN A 40 -5.26 4.52 -9.14
CA ASN A 40 -5.86 3.38 -8.43
C ASN A 40 -5.60 3.50 -6.93
N LEU A 41 -6.39 4.28 -6.19
CA LEU A 41 -6.29 4.50 -4.75
C LEU A 41 -7.41 3.77 -4.02
N ALA A 42 -7.09 2.97 -3.01
CA ALA A 42 -8.01 2.31 -2.10
C ALA A 42 -7.69 2.69 -0.64
N VAL A 43 -8.67 2.55 0.25
CA VAL A 43 -8.52 2.72 1.70
C VAL A 43 -9.00 1.48 2.41
N ALA A 44 -8.32 1.07 3.47
CA ALA A 44 -8.78 0.06 4.40
C ALA A 44 -8.72 0.58 5.84
N MET A 45 -9.74 0.26 6.63
CA MET A 45 -9.81 0.60 8.06
C MET A 45 -10.13 -0.65 8.88
N SER A 46 -9.37 -0.86 9.95
CA SER A 46 -9.76 -1.76 11.04
C SER A 46 -10.67 -0.98 11.99
N THR A 47 -11.94 -1.39 12.14
CA THR A 47 -12.88 -0.77 13.10
C THR A 47 -13.01 -1.64 14.35
N ALA A 48 -13.34 -1.04 15.49
CA ALA A 48 -13.50 -1.77 16.74
C ALA A 48 -14.66 -2.79 16.74
N TYR A 49 -15.55 -2.71 15.74
CA TYR A 49 -16.72 -3.58 15.60
C TYR A 49 -16.47 -4.81 14.72
N GLU A 50 -15.50 -4.77 13.81
CA GLU A 50 -15.26 -5.85 12.83
C GLU A 50 -13.86 -6.47 12.97
N ARG A 51 -13.79 -7.81 13.00
CA ARG A 51 -12.51 -8.57 13.02
C ARG A 51 -11.74 -8.51 11.69
N ALA A 52 -12.39 -8.05 10.62
CA ALA A 52 -11.78 -7.91 9.29
C ALA A 52 -11.77 -6.42 8.90
N PRO A 53 -10.64 -5.90 8.39
CA PRO A 53 -10.58 -4.50 7.97
C PRO A 53 -11.40 -4.26 6.71
N THR A 54 -12.25 -3.23 6.76
CA THR A 54 -13.11 -2.81 5.64
C THR A 54 -12.27 -2.06 4.62
N ALA A 55 -12.16 -2.59 3.39
CA ALA A 55 -11.47 -1.94 2.29
C ALA A 55 -12.46 -1.33 1.28
N SER A 56 -12.13 -0.18 0.70
CA SER A 56 -12.94 0.54 -0.29
C SER A 56 -12.03 1.19 -1.33
N CYS A 57 -12.34 1.02 -2.61
CA CYS A 57 -11.63 1.71 -3.69
C CYS A 57 -12.13 3.16 -3.77
N LEU A 58 -11.22 4.13 -3.68
CA LEU A 58 -11.51 5.58 -3.71
C LEU A 58 -11.33 6.18 -5.11
N MET A 59 -10.39 5.67 -5.91
CA MET A 59 -10.17 6.06 -7.30
C MET A 59 -9.61 4.87 -8.08
N GLY A 60 -10.05 4.70 -9.33
CA GLY A 60 -9.57 3.64 -10.21
C GLY A 60 -10.63 2.61 -10.56
N ASP A 61 -10.20 1.55 -11.25
CA ASP A 61 -11.09 0.46 -11.63
C ASP A 61 -11.43 -0.40 -10.39
N VAL A 62 -12.71 -0.43 -10.00
CA VAL A 62 -13.21 -1.20 -8.85
C VAL A 62 -13.03 -2.71 -9.06
N SER A 63 -12.84 -3.14 -10.31
CA SER A 63 -12.60 -4.53 -10.69
C SER A 63 -11.20 -5.00 -10.30
N ASP A 64 -10.25 -4.09 -10.10
CA ASP A 64 -8.89 -4.41 -9.65
C ASP A 64 -8.83 -4.50 -8.12
N LEU A 65 -9.00 -5.73 -7.62
CA LEU A 65 -8.99 -6.04 -6.19
C LEU A 65 -7.58 -6.04 -5.57
N THR A 66 -6.52 -5.82 -6.35
CA THR A 66 -5.13 -5.85 -5.86
C THR A 66 -4.88 -4.80 -4.78
N SER A 67 -5.33 -3.57 -5.03
CA SER A 67 -5.20 -2.44 -4.10
C SER A 67 -5.97 -2.69 -2.80
N SER A 68 -7.22 -3.16 -2.91
CA SER A 68 -8.10 -3.44 -1.77
C SER A 68 -7.59 -4.61 -0.92
N SER A 69 -7.11 -5.68 -1.56
CA SER A 69 -6.53 -6.85 -0.87
C SER A 69 -5.26 -6.48 -0.11
N LEU A 70 -4.37 -5.68 -0.73
CA LEU A 70 -3.15 -5.21 -0.09
C LEU A 70 -3.46 -4.27 1.09
N ALA A 71 -4.40 -3.34 0.92
CA ALA A 71 -4.85 -2.45 1.99
C ALA A 71 -5.41 -3.22 3.19
N SER A 72 -6.26 -4.23 2.94
CA SER A 72 -6.84 -5.07 3.99
C SER A 72 -5.76 -5.84 4.78
N LYS A 73 -4.79 -6.46 4.10
CA LYS A 73 -3.67 -7.18 4.75
C LYS A 73 -2.83 -6.24 5.62
N LEU A 74 -2.49 -5.05 5.12
CA LEU A 74 -1.69 -4.07 5.85
C LEU A 74 -2.44 -3.48 7.04
N SER A 75 -3.74 -3.18 6.90
CA SER A 75 -4.61 -2.71 7.98
C SER A 75 -4.72 -3.74 9.11
N LYS A 76 -4.81 -5.03 8.77
CA LYS A 76 -4.82 -6.11 9.77
C LYS A 76 -3.49 -6.23 10.52
N ARG A 77 -2.36 -6.02 9.83
CA ARG A 77 -1.03 -6.15 10.42
C ARG A 77 -0.65 -4.95 11.29
N THR A 78 -1.00 -3.74 10.87
CA THR A 78 -0.64 -2.50 11.58
C THR A 78 -1.65 -2.10 12.64
N GLY A 79 -2.90 -2.59 12.54
CA GLY A 79 -3.99 -2.17 13.43
C GLY A 79 -4.48 -0.75 13.16
N CYS A 80 -4.04 -0.12 12.06
CA CYS A 80 -4.36 1.25 11.70
C CYS A 80 -5.04 1.33 10.33
N GLN A 81 -5.63 2.48 10.00
CA GLN A 81 -6.17 2.72 8.67
C GLN A 81 -5.03 2.85 7.64
N VAL A 82 -5.15 2.13 6.53
CA VAL A 82 -4.16 2.08 5.45
C VAL A 82 -4.80 2.47 4.13
N PHE A 83 -4.26 3.49 3.48
CA PHE A 83 -4.61 3.82 2.10
C PHE A 83 -3.56 3.19 1.19
N VAL A 84 -3.96 2.50 0.12
CA VAL A 84 -3.04 1.85 -0.84
C VAL A 84 -3.40 2.29 -2.24
N SER A 85 -2.43 2.84 -2.95
CA SER A 85 -2.54 3.13 -4.38
C SER A 85 -1.61 2.24 -5.18
N TYR A 86 -2.15 1.35 -6.03
CA TYR A 86 -1.35 0.42 -6.84
C TYR A 86 -1.39 0.80 -8.32
N ASN A 87 -0.29 1.34 -8.82
CA ASN A 87 -0.17 1.91 -10.17
C ASN A 87 0.90 1.20 -11.02
N LEU A 88 1.07 -0.11 -10.83
CA LEU A 88 1.94 -0.91 -11.69
C LEU A 88 1.13 -1.50 -12.86
N SER A 89 1.66 -1.32 -14.06
CA SER A 89 1.18 -1.96 -15.29
C SER A 89 1.59 -3.44 -15.28
N GLY A 90 0.78 -4.27 -14.64
CA GLY A 90 1.00 -5.72 -14.48
C GLY A 90 0.42 -6.21 -13.16
N THR A 91 -0.70 -6.93 -13.22
CA THR A 91 -1.36 -7.60 -12.08
C THR A 91 -0.87 -9.04 -11.91
N ASP A 92 0.31 -9.37 -12.45
CA ASP A 92 0.90 -10.69 -12.29
C ASP A 92 1.14 -11.00 -10.82
N ALA A 93 0.73 -12.20 -10.38
CA ALA A 93 0.83 -12.62 -8.98
C ALA A 93 2.27 -12.49 -8.44
N ALA A 94 3.29 -12.68 -9.27
CA ALA A 94 4.69 -12.50 -8.90
C ALA A 94 5.02 -11.05 -8.50
N THR A 95 4.52 -10.07 -9.25
CA THR A 95 4.72 -8.64 -8.95
C THR A 95 4.00 -8.25 -7.67
N VAL A 96 2.76 -8.73 -7.48
CA VAL A 96 1.97 -8.47 -6.26
C VAL A 96 2.66 -9.05 -5.03
N ASN A 97 3.17 -10.29 -5.11
CA ASN A 97 3.90 -10.92 -4.03
C ASN A 97 5.21 -10.17 -3.72
N PHE A 98 5.96 -9.77 -4.75
CA PHE A 98 7.18 -8.99 -4.56
C PHE A 98 6.94 -7.67 -3.84
N VAL A 99 5.91 -6.93 -4.25
CA VAL A 99 5.50 -5.67 -3.61
C VAL A 99 5.14 -5.90 -2.15
N HIS A 100 4.37 -6.96 -1.88
CA HIS A 100 3.98 -7.33 -0.53
C HIS A 100 5.19 -7.67 0.35
N ASP A 101 6.09 -8.53 -0.12
CA ASP A 101 7.26 -8.96 0.65
C ASP A 101 8.24 -7.80 0.89
N SER A 102 8.43 -6.95 -0.12
CA SER A 102 9.23 -5.72 -0.01
C SER A 102 8.66 -4.78 1.05
N LEU A 103 7.34 -4.61 1.11
CA LEU A 103 6.68 -3.81 2.14
C LEU A 103 6.83 -4.44 3.52
N ILE A 104 6.69 -5.76 3.62
CA ILE A 104 6.83 -6.45 4.90
C ILE A 104 8.24 -6.28 5.47
N GLU A 105 9.25 -6.42 4.63
CA GLU A 105 10.65 -6.19 4.97
C GLU A 105 10.87 -4.74 5.40
N GLU A 106 10.43 -3.77 4.61
CA GLU A 106 10.61 -2.34 4.92
C GLU A 106 9.93 -1.93 6.23
N MET A 107 8.74 -2.46 6.51
CA MET A 107 8.04 -2.24 7.79
C MET A 107 8.76 -2.86 8.98
N SER A 108 9.57 -3.91 8.74
CA SER A 108 10.34 -4.57 9.79
C SER A 108 11.66 -3.84 10.04
N LEU A 109 12.23 -3.19 9.01
CA LEU A 109 13.45 -2.40 9.08
C LEU A 109 13.22 -0.98 9.61
N ASN A 110 12.13 -0.34 9.18
CA ASN A 110 11.79 1.05 9.49
C ASN A 110 10.39 1.18 10.09
N PRO A 111 10.13 0.54 11.25
CA PRO A 111 8.84 0.54 11.92
C PRO A 111 8.23 1.96 12.05
N GLU A 112 9.03 2.93 12.50
CA GLU A 112 8.64 4.31 12.78
C GLU A 112 8.16 5.10 11.54
N LYS A 113 8.28 4.55 10.34
CA LYS A 113 7.73 5.15 9.13
C LYS A 113 6.25 4.79 8.91
N PHE A 114 5.75 3.76 9.60
CA PHE A 114 4.41 3.20 9.40
C PHE A 114 3.51 3.28 10.64
N HIS A 115 4.08 3.49 11.83
CA HIS A 115 3.35 3.69 13.09
C HIS A 115 3.93 4.83 13.93
#